data_AF-F3G307-F1
#
_entry.id   AF-F3G307-F1
#
_cell.length_a   1.000
_cell.length_b   1.000
_cell.length_c   1.000
_cell.angle_alpha   90.00
_cell.angle_beta   90.00
_cell.angle_gamma   90.00
#
_symmetry.space_group_name_H-M   'P 1'
#
loop_
_entity.id
_entity.type
_entity.pdbx_description
1 polymer ?
#
loop_
_entity_poly.entity_id
_entity_poly.type
_entity_poly.pdbx_seq_one_letter_code
_entity_poly.pdbx_strand_id
1 'polypeptide(L)'
;RGRPQVTQCDTLAGNTWFSGTRLSERAEVWTKLLTDGKGEYCTTQQEDNSTYEALLRASKAGKVDVNRLAVVRAGSDFDRPYPGYSEVDNLLKYADQGAFVPALENLYRTGNPLVQAIVGDWKNWEKGVPQ
;
A
#
# COMPACT_ATOMS: atom_id res chain seq x y z
N ARG A 1 -20.69 -2.45 -10.80
CA ARG A 1 -19.34 -2.71 -11.36
C ARG A 1 -18.70 -1.36 -11.66
N GLY A 2 -17.61 -1.01 -10.97
CA GLY A 2 -16.84 0.21 -11.22
C GLY A 2 -15.77 -0.02 -12.29
N ARG A 3 -15.22 1.07 -12.85
CA ARG A 3 -14.01 1.01 -13.69
C ARG A 3 -12.79 0.77 -12.77
N PRO A 4 -11.70 0.16 -13.28
CA PRO A 4 -10.43 0.15 -12.54
C PRO A 4 -10.04 1.57 -12.13
N GLN A 5 -9.55 1.73 -10.90
CA GLN A 5 -9.19 3.03 -10.34
C GLN A 5 -7.95 2.89 -9.45
N VAL A 6 -7.19 3.97 -9.36
CA VAL A 6 -6.15 4.14 -8.34
C VAL A 6 -6.80 4.91 -7.18
N THR A 7 -6.74 4.35 -5.99
CA THR A 7 -7.29 4.95 -4.77
C THR A 7 -6.17 5.47 -3.91
N GLN A 8 -6.28 6.72 -3.45
CA GLN A 8 -5.41 7.26 -2.41
C GLN A 8 -6.06 7.03 -1.05
N CYS A 9 -5.38 6.28 -0.20
CA CYS A 9 -5.78 5.98 1.18
C CYS A 9 -4.58 5.41 1.95
N ASP A 10 -4.80 5.02 3.21
CA ASP A 10 -3.74 4.63 4.11
C ASP A 10 -3.58 3.11 4.21
N THR A 11 -2.36 2.72 4.54
CA THR A 11 -1.98 1.34 4.77
C THR A 11 -1.38 1.17 6.15
N LEU A 12 -1.76 0.12 6.87
CA LEU A 12 -1.16 -0.20 8.16
C LEU A 12 0.06 -1.11 7.97
N ALA A 13 1.19 -0.72 8.55
CA ALA A 13 2.36 -1.59 8.64
C ALA A 13 2.38 -2.37 9.97
N GLY A 14 2.65 -3.67 9.92
CA GLY A 14 2.85 -4.50 11.10
C GLY A 14 3.94 -5.55 10.94
N ASN A 15 4.54 -5.99 12.04
CA ASN A 15 5.58 -7.04 12.03
C ASN A 15 5.00 -8.46 11.95
N THR A 16 3.67 -8.60 12.00
CA THR A 16 2.99 -9.89 11.96
C THR A 16 1.90 -9.82 10.92
N TRP A 17 1.99 -10.68 9.92
CA TRP A 17 0.91 -10.88 8.97
C TRP A 17 -0.32 -11.43 9.70
N PHE A 18 -1.50 -10.92 9.36
CA PHE A 18 -2.75 -11.32 9.97
C PHE A 18 -3.86 -11.42 8.93
N SER A 19 -4.84 -12.26 9.22
CA SER A 19 -6.15 -12.22 8.57
C SER A 19 -7.24 -12.52 9.61
N GLY A 20 -8.37 -11.86 9.44
CA GLY A 20 -9.62 -12.17 10.12
C GLY A 20 -10.31 -10.93 10.69
N THR A 21 -11.64 -10.97 10.74
CA THR A 21 -12.49 -9.78 10.96
C THR A 21 -12.05 -8.93 12.15
N ARG A 22 -11.86 -9.53 13.32
CA ARG A 22 -11.49 -8.79 14.55
C ARG A 22 -10.08 -8.19 14.51
N LEU A 23 -9.13 -8.88 13.88
CA LEU A 23 -7.75 -8.38 13.75
C LEU A 23 -7.70 -7.20 12.80
N SER A 24 -8.52 -7.25 11.75
CA SER A 24 -8.60 -6.23 10.72
C SER A 24 -9.45 -5.04 11.16
N GLU A 25 -10.49 -5.23 11.97
CA GLU A 25 -11.19 -4.15 12.71
C GLU A 25 -10.25 -3.45 13.69
N ARG A 26 -9.44 -4.22 14.43
CA ARG A 26 -8.38 -3.64 15.29
C ARG A 26 -7.43 -2.79 14.45
N ALA A 27 -6.97 -3.28 13.29
CA ALA A 27 -6.09 -2.52 12.41
C ALA A 27 -6.73 -1.18 11.99
N GLU A 28 -8.00 -1.18 11.59
CA GLU A 28 -8.73 0.04 11.24
C GLU A 28 -8.83 1.03 12.42
N VAL A 29 -9.19 0.55 13.61
CA VAL A 29 -9.26 1.38 14.82
C VAL A 29 -7.89 1.99 15.16
N TRP A 30 -6.83 1.20 15.05
CA TRP A 30 -5.46 1.67 15.30
C TRP A 30 -5.01 2.69 14.27
N THR A 31 -5.33 2.50 12.98
CA THR A 31 -5.08 3.51 11.95
C THR A 31 -5.72 4.83 12.31
N LYS A 32 -7.00 4.85 12.69
CA LYS A 32 -7.66 6.10 13.12
C LYS A 32 -7.03 6.69 14.37
N LEU A 33 -6.78 5.87 15.39
CA LEU A 33 -6.21 6.34 16.66
C LEU A 33 -4.82 6.98 16.47
N LEU A 34 -3.94 6.36 15.70
CA LEU A 34 -2.56 6.82 15.51
C LEU A 34 -2.43 8.01 14.54
N THR A 35 -3.51 8.37 13.85
CA THR A 35 -3.52 9.44 12.84
C THR A 35 -4.45 10.60 13.24
N ASP A 36 -4.86 10.67 14.51
CA ASP A 36 -5.84 11.65 15.02
C ASP A 36 -7.14 11.66 14.20
N GLY A 37 -7.60 10.47 13.81
CA GLY A 37 -8.83 10.25 13.04
C GLY A 37 -8.75 10.56 11.55
N LYS A 38 -7.57 10.92 11.02
CA LYS A 38 -7.40 11.30 9.61
C LYS A 38 -7.19 10.12 8.67
N GLY A 39 -6.68 9.00 9.19
CA GLY A 39 -6.32 7.84 8.39
C GLY A 39 -7.54 7.06 7.91
N GLU A 40 -7.54 6.71 6.62
CA GLU A 40 -8.53 5.85 5.98
C GLU A 40 -7.89 4.49 5.66
N TYR A 41 -8.18 3.48 6.49
CA TYR A 41 -7.61 2.15 6.33
C TYR A 41 -8.14 1.46 5.06
N CYS A 42 -7.24 1.19 4.12
CA CYS A 42 -7.54 0.44 2.90
C CYS A 42 -6.85 -0.92 2.85
N THR A 43 -5.62 -1.01 3.35
CA THR A 43 -4.75 -2.17 3.19
C THR A 43 -3.84 -2.34 4.39
N THR A 44 -3.19 -3.51 4.48
CA THR A 44 -2.13 -3.80 5.44
C THR A 44 -0.91 -4.37 4.73
N GLN A 45 0.28 -4.16 5.28
CA GLN A 45 1.57 -4.62 4.77
C GLN A 45 2.61 -4.67 5.91
N GLN A 46 3.88 -4.96 5.60
CA GLN A 46 4.93 -5.06 6.62
C GLN A 46 6.15 -4.14 6.40
N GLU A 47 6.31 -3.52 5.24
CA GLU A 47 7.55 -2.87 4.80
C GLU A 47 7.52 -1.33 4.73
N ASP A 48 6.38 -0.67 4.47
CA ASP A 48 6.41 0.72 4.00
C ASP A 48 6.96 1.69 5.05
N ASN A 49 6.54 1.57 6.31
CA ASN A 49 7.02 2.47 7.38
C ASN A 49 8.53 2.34 7.58
N SER A 50 9.06 1.11 7.54
CA SER A 50 10.50 0.87 7.68
C SER A 50 11.28 1.41 6.48
N THR A 51 10.74 1.23 5.28
CA THR A 51 11.31 1.80 4.04
C THR A 51 11.32 3.32 4.09
N TYR A 52 10.21 3.94 4.48
CA TYR A 52 10.09 5.37 4.67
C TYR A 52 11.11 5.91 5.68
N GLU A 53 11.21 5.28 6.86
CA GLU A 53 12.15 5.72 7.90
C GLU A 53 13.61 5.62 7.45
N ALA A 54 13.98 4.57 6.70
CA ALA A 54 15.31 4.44 6.11
C ALA A 54 15.58 5.57 5.09
N LEU A 55 14.63 5.83 4.20
CA LEU A 55 14.74 6.91 3.20
C LEU A 55 14.75 8.30 3.84
N LEU A 56 13.98 8.51 4.91
CA LEU A 56 13.97 9.76 5.67
C LEU A 56 15.34 10.03 6.30
N ARG A 57 15.98 9.01 6.89
CA ARG A 57 17.35 9.13 7.44
C ARG A 57 18.37 9.41 6.34
N ALA A 58 18.28 8.71 5.21
CA ALA A 58 19.12 8.96 4.05
C ALA A 58 18.91 10.39 3.48
N SER A 59 17.69 10.91 3.54
CA SER A 59 17.35 12.26 3.12
C SER A 59 17.93 13.32 4.06
N LYS A 60 17.83 13.12 5.38
CA LYS A 60 18.52 13.95 6.39
C LYS A 60 20.05 13.96 6.21
N ALA A 61 20.62 12.88 5.65
CA ALA A 61 22.04 12.78 5.31
C ALA A 61 22.39 13.31 3.90
N GLY A 62 21.44 13.90 3.17
CA GLY A 62 21.66 14.46 1.83
C GLY A 62 21.93 13.41 0.74
N LYS A 63 21.49 12.16 0.91
CA LYS A 63 21.70 11.06 -0.05
C LYS A 63 20.54 10.83 -1.01
N VAL A 64 19.32 11.14 -0.58
CA VAL A 64 18.08 11.02 -1.36
C VAL A 64 17.14 12.17 -0.98
N ASP A 65 16.04 12.34 -1.70
CA ASP A 65 14.98 13.29 -1.34
C ASP A 65 13.68 12.54 -1.04
N VAL A 66 13.29 12.52 0.24
CA VAL A 66 12.09 11.81 0.69
C VAL A 66 10.79 12.44 0.18
N ASN A 67 10.81 13.72 -0.24
CA ASN A 67 9.66 14.38 -0.87
C ASN A 67 9.35 13.83 -2.27
N ARG A 68 10.24 12.99 -2.82
CA ARG A 68 10.10 12.35 -4.13
C ARG A 68 9.72 10.87 -4.01
N LEU A 69 9.39 10.40 -2.80
CA LEU A 69 8.94 9.03 -2.58
C LEU A 69 7.48 8.88 -3.01
N ALA A 70 7.24 7.89 -3.87
CA ALA A 70 5.90 7.39 -4.18
C ALA A 70 5.79 5.93 -3.74
N VAL A 71 4.69 5.58 -3.07
CA VAL A 71 4.37 4.22 -2.65
C VAL A 71 3.13 3.78 -3.40
N VAL A 72 3.22 2.64 -4.11
CA VAL A 72 2.10 2.05 -4.85
C VAL A 72 1.96 0.60 -4.41
N ARG A 73 0.74 0.23 -4.02
CA ARG A 73 0.37 -1.13 -3.59
C ARG A 73 -0.83 -1.60 -4.44
N ALA A 74 -0.97 -2.92 -4.56
CA ALA A 74 -2.18 -3.56 -5.08
C ALA A 74 -2.59 -4.67 -4.13
N GLY A 75 -3.89 -4.83 -3.87
CA GLY A 75 -4.40 -5.87 -2.99
C GLY A 75 -4.20 -7.25 -3.60
N SER A 76 -3.34 -8.07 -2.99
CA SER A 76 -3.06 -9.46 -3.39
C SER A 76 -4.07 -10.48 -2.85
N ASP A 77 -4.81 -10.08 -1.83
CA ASP A 77 -5.72 -10.87 -1.01
C ASP A 77 -6.49 -9.92 -0.06
N PHE A 78 -7.46 -10.46 0.66
CA PHE A 78 -8.28 -9.77 1.64
C PHE A 78 -7.79 -10.09 3.06
N ASP A 79 -7.60 -9.03 3.86
CA ASP A 79 -7.23 -9.13 5.28
C ASP A 79 -8.34 -9.74 6.16
N ARG A 80 -9.54 -9.94 5.62
CA ARG A 80 -10.69 -10.51 6.32
C ARG A 80 -11.66 -11.16 5.35
N PRO A 81 -12.43 -12.17 5.79
CA PRO A 81 -13.45 -12.78 4.97
C PRO A 81 -14.63 -11.83 4.68
N TYR A 82 -15.38 -12.14 3.62
CA TYR A 82 -16.72 -11.56 3.45
C TYR A 82 -17.71 -12.15 4.48
N PRO A 83 -18.84 -11.48 4.78
CA PRO A 83 -19.79 -11.94 5.78
C PRO A 83 -20.25 -13.39 5.56
N GLY A 84 -20.08 -14.23 6.58
CA GLY A 84 -20.48 -15.65 6.56
C GLY A 84 -19.41 -16.63 6.07
N TYR A 85 -18.25 -16.16 5.60
CA TYR A 85 -17.12 -17.03 5.26
C TYR A 85 -16.21 -17.33 6.46
N SER A 86 -15.46 -18.41 6.37
CA SER A 86 -14.59 -18.92 7.45
C SER A 86 -13.35 -18.03 7.62
N GLU A 87 -13.16 -17.51 8.83
CA GLU A 87 -11.97 -16.76 9.24
C GLU A 87 -10.69 -17.59 9.07
N VAL A 88 -10.77 -18.87 9.43
CA VAL A 88 -9.65 -19.81 9.34
C VAL A 88 -9.31 -20.12 7.89
N ASP A 89 -10.32 -20.30 7.03
CA ASP A 89 -10.05 -20.50 5.60
C ASP A 89 -9.49 -19.22 4.96
N ASN A 90 -9.97 -18.02 5.32
CA ASN A 90 -9.38 -16.77 4.82
C ASN A 90 -7.89 -16.67 5.17
N LEU A 91 -7.51 -17.09 6.39
CA LEU A 91 -6.14 -17.13 6.86
C LEU A 91 -5.29 -18.21 6.17
N LEU A 92 -5.78 -19.45 6.11
CA LEU A 92 -5.00 -20.61 5.67
C LEU A 92 -5.02 -20.82 4.15
N LYS A 93 -6.04 -20.31 3.46
CA LYS A 93 -6.25 -20.44 2.02
C LYS A 93 -6.21 -19.08 1.32
N TYR A 94 -5.49 -18.10 1.88
CA TYR A 94 -5.36 -16.76 1.31
C TYR A 94 -4.92 -16.77 -0.18
N ALA A 95 -4.08 -17.74 -0.56
CA ALA A 95 -3.59 -17.90 -1.93
C ALA A 95 -4.71 -18.23 -2.94
N ASP A 96 -5.80 -18.87 -2.49
CA ASP A 96 -6.90 -19.30 -3.35
C ASP A 96 -7.91 -18.17 -3.63
N GLN A 97 -7.73 -16.99 -3.02
CA GLN A 97 -8.63 -15.84 -3.21
C GLN A 97 -8.53 -15.22 -4.62
N GLY A 98 -7.47 -15.55 -5.37
CA GLY A 98 -7.35 -15.24 -6.81
C GLY A 98 -6.95 -13.80 -7.15
N ALA A 99 -6.69 -12.94 -6.16
CA ALA A 99 -6.34 -11.54 -6.39
C ALA A 99 -4.85 -11.31 -6.72
N PHE A 100 -3.97 -12.26 -6.41
CA PHE A 100 -2.51 -12.09 -6.59
C PHE A 100 -2.09 -11.81 -8.04
N VAL A 101 -2.55 -12.61 -9.00
CA VAL A 101 -2.18 -12.41 -10.42
C VAL A 101 -2.70 -11.07 -10.97
N PRO A 102 -3.98 -10.68 -10.74
CA PRO A 102 -4.45 -9.34 -11.04
C PRO A 102 -3.67 -8.22 -10.36
N ALA A 103 -3.24 -8.41 -9.10
CA ALA A 103 -2.48 -7.41 -8.36
C ALA A 103 -1.13 -7.10 -9.03
N LEU A 104 -0.41 -8.13 -9.51
CA LEU A 104 0.85 -7.95 -10.24
C LEU A 104 0.65 -7.15 -11.53
N GLU A 105 -0.36 -7.50 -12.32
CA GLU A 105 -0.68 -6.80 -13.56
C GLU A 105 -1.08 -5.34 -13.29
N ASN A 106 -1.90 -5.12 -12.26
CA ASN A 106 -2.31 -3.77 -11.87
C ASN A 106 -1.11 -2.92 -11.43
N LEU A 107 -0.20 -3.46 -10.61
CA LEU A 107 1.03 -2.76 -10.22
C LEU A 107 1.84 -2.30 -11.42
N TYR A 108 2.01 -3.16 -12.43
CA TYR A 108 2.71 -2.78 -13.64
C TYR A 108 1.94 -1.69 -14.42
N ARG A 109 0.64 -1.89 -14.64
CA ARG A 109 -0.21 -0.95 -15.39
C ARG A 109 -0.31 0.43 -14.73
N THR A 110 -0.26 0.52 -13.41
CA THR A 110 -0.35 1.79 -12.68
C THR A 110 1.02 2.41 -12.41
N GLY A 111 2.03 1.59 -12.09
CA GLY A 111 3.36 2.06 -11.73
C GLY A 111 4.25 2.38 -12.94
N ASN A 112 4.24 1.54 -13.99
CA ASN A 112 5.13 1.73 -15.13
C ASN A 112 4.91 3.08 -15.85
N PRO A 113 3.68 3.59 -16.08
CA PRO A 113 3.50 4.91 -16.68
C PRO A 113 4.19 6.04 -15.90
N LEU A 114 4.14 6.01 -14.56
CA LEU A 114 4.84 6.99 -13.73
C LEU A 114 6.36 6.87 -13.87
N VAL A 115 6.90 5.65 -13.86
CA VAL A 115 8.33 5.40 -14.08
C VAL A 115 8.75 5.94 -15.44
N GLN A 116 8.02 5.61 -16.52
CA GLN A 116 8.31 6.09 -17.88
C GLN A 116 8.26 7.62 -17.97
N ALA A 117 7.30 8.26 -17.31
CA ALA A 117 7.23 9.73 -17.27
C ALA A 117 8.46 10.34 -16.58
N ILE A 118 8.87 9.79 -15.43
CA ILE A 118 10.04 10.28 -14.67
C ILE A 118 11.33 10.12 -15.46
N VAL A 119 11.58 8.91 -16.00
CA VAL A 119 12.86 8.62 -16.69
C VAL A 119 12.92 9.23 -18.08
N GLY A 120 11.78 9.36 -18.77
CA GLY A 120 11.69 9.93 -20.11
C GLY A 120 11.78 11.45 -20.15
N ASP A 121 11.42 12.13 -19.06
CA ASP A 121 11.43 13.59 -18.96
C ASP A 121 12.10 14.08 -17.68
N TRP A 122 13.28 13.51 -17.40
CA TRP A 122 14.00 13.79 -16.15
C TRP A 122 14.20 15.28 -15.86
N LYS A 123 14.43 16.11 -16.90
CA LYS A 123 14.64 17.55 -16.73
C LYS A 123 13.47 18.25 -16.01
N ASN A 124 12.24 17.79 -16.24
CA ASN A 124 11.06 18.33 -15.56
C ASN A 124 10.77 17.62 -14.23
N TRP A 125 11.16 16.34 -14.10
CA TRP A 125 10.90 15.51 -12.91
C TRP A 125 12.01 15.52 -11.84
N GLU A 126 13.18 16.09 -12.12
CA GLU A 126 14.34 16.03 -11.22
C GLU A 126 14.09 16.71 -9.86
N LYS A 127 13.12 17.64 -9.82
CA LYS A 127 12.71 18.36 -8.60
C LYS A 127 11.42 17.83 -7.95
N GLY A 128 10.84 16.75 -8.47
CA GLY A 128 9.57 16.19 -7.99
C GLY A 128 8.49 16.18 -9.08
N VAL A 129 7.22 16.19 -8.65
CA VAL A 129 6.07 16.23 -9.58
C VAL A 129 6.06 17.58 -10.32
N PRO A 130 6.06 17.60 -11.67
CA PRO A 130 5.97 18.83 -12.45
C PRO A 130 4.69 19.64 -12.12
N GLN A 131 4.80 20.97 -12.13
CA GLN A 131 3.67 21.91 -11.96
C GLN A 131 3.08 22.38 -13.30
#